data_AF-A0A7J7DP38-F1
#
_entry.id   AF-A0A7J7DP38-F1
#
_cell.length_a   1.000
_cell.length_b   1.000
_cell.length_c   1.000
_cell.angle_alpha   90.00
_cell.angle_beta   90.00
_cell.angle_gamma   90.00
#
_symmetry.space_group_name_H-M   'P 1'
#
loop_
_entity.id
_entity.type
_entity.pdbx_description
1 polymer ?
#
loop_
_entity_poly.entity_id
_entity_poly.type
_entity_poly.pdbx_seq_one_letter_code
_entity_poly.pdbx_strand_id
1 'polypeptide(L)'
;MPLEWVVLGYAAAAEAIMVLLLTIPGLDGLRRGLTAVTRNLLKPFLSVVPFCLFLLMDIYWKYETRPSCEGDSCTPSEHLRHQKSIIKSQRNALLIASALIFYLLLYSITNLVVRIEQLNQRVERLKR
;
A
#
# COMPACT_ATOMS: atom_id res chain seq x y z
N MET A 1 4.33 -7.80 -17.77
CA MET A 1 4.55 -7.90 -16.31
C MET A 1 3.70 -9.05 -15.79
N PRO A 2 4.13 -9.79 -14.75
CA PRO A 2 3.30 -10.84 -14.16
C PRO A 2 2.00 -10.25 -13.60
N LEU A 3 0.90 -10.99 -13.68
CA LEU A 3 -0.46 -10.54 -13.32
C LEU A 3 -0.55 -9.99 -11.89
N GLU A 4 0.20 -10.60 -10.96
CA GLU A 4 0.29 -10.21 -9.54
C GLU A 4 0.66 -8.72 -9.33
N TRP A 5 1.61 -8.19 -10.11
CA TRP A 5 2.09 -6.81 -9.97
C TRP A 5 1.11 -5.81 -10.56
N VAL A 6 0.35 -6.25 -11.57
CA VAL A 6 -0.72 -5.44 -12.17
C VAL A 6 -1.87 -5.28 -11.18
N VAL A 7 -2.30 -6.37 -10.55
CA VAL A 7 -3.35 -6.34 -9.52
C VAL A 7 -2.92 -5.48 -8.32
N LEU A 8 -1.69 -5.65 -7.84
CA LEU A 8 -1.17 -4.85 -6.73
C LEU A 8 -1.09 -3.36 -7.08
N GLY A 9 -0.68 -3.02 -8.31
CA GLY A 9 -0.67 -1.64 -8.78
C GLY A 9 -2.05 -1.01 -8.83
N TYR A 10 -3.07 -1.74 -9.30
CA TYR A 10 -4.46 -1.26 -9.29
C TYR A 10 -4.99 -1.08 -7.88
N ALA A 11 -4.68 -2.00 -6.96
CA ALA A 11 -5.04 -1.88 -5.56
C ALA A 11 -4.42 -0.62 -4.93
N ALA A 12 -3.12 -0.41 -5.09
CA ALA A 12 -2.43 0.76 -4.57
C ALA A 12 -2.96 2.08 -5.17
N ALA A 13 -3.29 2.09 -6.46
CA ALA A 13 -3.89 3.26 -7.12
C ALA A 13 -5.28 3.57 -6.57
N ALA A 14 -6.12 2.55 -6.37
CA ALA A 14 -7.44 2.72 -5.75
C ALA A 14 -7.31 3.24 -4.31
N GLU A 15 -6.36 2.72 -3.54
CA GLU A 15 -6.09 3.20 -2.18
C GLU A 15 -5.65 4.66 -2.17
N ALA A 16 -4.74 5.06 -3.06
CA ALA A 16 -4.30 6.44 -3.18
C ALA A 16 -5.44 7.41 -3.53
N ILE A 17 -6.33 7.02 -4.45
CA ILE A 17 -7.52 7.82 -4.81
C ILE A 17 -8.45 7.95 -3.59
N MET A 18 -8.68 6.87 -2.84
CA MET A 18 -9.49 6.91 -1.62
C MET A 18 -8.88 7.83 -0.56
N VAL A 19 -7.55 7.82 -0.37
CA VAL A 19 -6.85 8.74 0.54
C VAL A 19 -7.09 10.17 0.11
N LEU A 20 -6.87 10.47 -1.18
CA LEU A 20 -7.02 11.82 -1.73
C LEU A 20 -8.44 12.35 -1.54
N LEU A 21 -9.46 11.53 -1.84
CA LEU A 21 -10.87 11.91 -1.65
C LEU A 21 -11.21 12.19 -0.17
N LEU A 22 -10.59 11.47 0.77
CA LEU A 22 -10.79 11.68 2.21
C LEU A 22 -10.05 12.89 2.78
N THR A 23 -8.93 13.30 2.17
CA THR A 23 -8.13 14.44 2.62
C THR A 23 -8.57 15.79 2.05
N ILE A 24 -9.37 15.84 0.98
CA ILE A 24 -9.88 17.12 0.45
C ILE A 24 -10.80 17.81 1.48
N PRO A 25 -10.44 19.01 1.97
CA PRO A 25 -11.30 19.78 2.87
C PRO A 25 -12.50 20.38 2.13
N GLY A 26 -13.69 20.37 2.74
CA GLY A 26 -14.91 21.01 2.18
C GLY A 26 -16.06 20.06 1.80
N LEU A 27 -15.90 18.75 2.00
CA LEU A 27 -16.92 17.72 1.70
C LEU A 27 -17.58 17.14 2.96
N ASP A 28 -17.84 17.94 4.00
CA ASP A 28 -18.27 17.41 5.31
C ASP A 28 -19.56 16.57 5.26
N GLY A 29 -20.53 16.92 4.40
CA GLY A 29 -21.73 16.11 4.17
C GLY A 29 -21.44 14.78 3.45
N LEU A 30 -20.51 14.79 2.50
CA LEU A 30 -20.09 13.59 1.76
C LEU A 30 -19.16 12.70 2.59
N ARG A 31 -18.46 13.27 3.59
CA ARG A 31 -17.46 12.61 4.43
C ARG A 31 -18.04 11.45 5.22
N ARG A 32 -19.28 11.55 5.71
CA ARG A 32 -19.98 10.42 6.37
C ARG A 32 -20.26 9.28 5.40
N GLY A 33 -20.68 9.58 4.18
CA GLY A 33 -20.91 8.56 3.14
C GLY A 33 -19.60 7.91 2.70
N LEU A 34 -18.59 8.74 2.42
CA LEU A 34 -17.27 8.31 2.00
C LEU A 34 -16.58 7.46 3.06
N THR A 35 -16.66 7.83 4.35
CA THR A 35 -16.09 7.00 5.44
C THR A 35 -16.79 5.66 5.59
N ALA A 36 -18.12 5.58 5.38
CA ALA A 36 -18.83 4.31 5.37
C ALA A 36 -18.38 3.42 4.21
N VAL A 37 -18.23 4.00 3.02
CA VAL A 37 -17.71 3.30 1.82
C VAL A 37 -16.28 2.83 2.04
N THR A 38 -15.39 3.70 2.52
CA THR A 38 -13.99 3.34 2.80
C THR A 38 -13.90 2.26 3.87
N ARG A 39 -14.71 2.30 4.93
CA ARG A 39 -14.70 1.28 5.98
C ARG A 39 -15.19 -0.08 5.47
N ASN A 40 -16.16 -0.10 4.57
CA ASN A 40 -16.63 -1.31 3.91
C ASN A 40 -15.61 -1.86 2.90
N LEU A 41 -14.87 -0.99 2.21
CA LEU A 41 -13.78 -1.36 1.31
C LEU A 41 -12.52 -1.80 2.07
N LEU A 42 -12.26 -1.26 3.26
CA LEU A 42 -11.08 -1.61 4.05
C LEU A 42 -11.06 -3.09 4.46
N LYS A 43 -12.24 -3.71 4.63
CA LYS A 43 -12.39 -5.16 4.90
C LYS A 43 -11.80 -6.04 3.78
N PRO A 44 -12.22 -5.91 2.51
CA PRO A 44 -11.59 -6.65 1.42
C PRO A 44 -10.13 -6.25 1.18
N PHE A 45 -9.75 -4.98 1.41
CA PHE A 45 -8.34 -4.55 1.32
C PHE A 45 -7.44 -5.17 2.41
N LEU A 46 -7.99 -5.68 3.51
CA LEU A 46 -7.23 -6.43 4.52
C LEU A 46 -6.61 -7.72 3.93
N SER A 47 -7.20 -8.28 2.88
CA SER A 47 -6.63 -9.42 2.13
C SER A 47 -5.40 -9.07 1.27
N VAL A 48 -5.20 -7.77 0.97
CA VAL A 48 -4.01 -7.29 0.26
C VAL A 48 -2.77 -7.35 1.15
N VAL A 49 -2.92 -7.19 2.47
CA VAL A 49 -1.80 -7.26 3.43
C VAL A 49 -1.10 -8.64 3.43
N PRO A 50 -1.78 -9.79 3.59
CA PRO A 50 -1.13 -11.09 3.50
C PRO A 50 -0.58 -11.38 2.10
N PHE A 51 -1.21 -10.84 1.04
CA PHE A 51 -0.68 -10.93 -0.33
C PHE A 51 0.65 -10.16 -0.49
N CYS A 52 0.74 -8.95 0.06
CA CYS A 52 1.98 -8.16 0.13
C CYS A 52 3.09 -8.90 0.90
N LEU A 53 2.75 -9.55 2.02
CA LEU A 53 3.69 -10.35 2.80
C LEU A 53 4.21 -11.55 2.01
N PHE A 54 3.34 -12.25 1.28
CA PHE A 54 3.72 -13.35 0.41
C PHE A 54 4.70 -12.88 -0.69
N LEU A 55 4.42 -11.74 -1.33
CA LEU A 55 5.30 -11.17 -2.34
C LEU A 55 6.65 -10.69 -1.77
N LEU A 56 6.68 -10.15 -0.54
CA LEU A 56 7.92 -9.84 0.15
C LEU A 56 8.75 -11.09 0.43
N MET A 57 8.09 -12.19 0.84
CA MET A 57 8.77 -13.46 1.05
C MET A 57 9.33 -14.02 -0.27
N ASP A 58 8.58 -13.95 -1.36
CA ASP A 58 9.06 -14.36 -2.70
C ASP A 58 10.26 -13.51 -3.16
N ILE A 59 10.26 -12.20 -2.90
CA ILE A 59 11.41 -11.33 -3.17
C ILE A 59 12.61 -11.69 -2.28
N TYR A 60 12.38 -11.93 -0.99
CA TYR A 60 13.43 -12.31 -0.03
C TYR A 60 14.07 -13.64 -0.43
N TRP A 61 13.25 -14.64 -0.74
CA TRP A 61 13.72 -15.94 -1.20
C TRP A 61 14.52 -15.84 -2.50
N LYS A 62 14.06 -15.03 -3.46
CA LYS A 62 14.79 -14.73 -4.71
C LYS A 62 16.09 -13.96 -4.50
N TYR A 63 16.22 -13.22 -3.40
CA TYR A 63 17.46 -12.56 -3.02
C TYR A 63 18.45 -13.57 -2.45
N GLU A 64 17.98 -14.46 -1.57
CA GLU A 64 18.79 -15.48 -0.90
C GLU A 64 19.27 -16.59 -1.83
N THR A 65 18.39 -17.13 -2.69
CA THR A 65 18.74 -18.19 -3.66
C THR A 65 19.44 -17.66 -4.92
N ARG A 66 19.85 -16.39 -4.90
CA ARG A 66 20.48 -15.77 -6.04
C ARG A 66 21.93 -16.22 -6.13
N PRO A 67 22.39 -16.75 -7.28
CA PRO A 67 23.80 -17.05 -7.45
C PRO A 67 24.60 -15.75 -7.37
N SER A 68 25.36 -15.56 -6.30
CA SER A 68 26.30 -14.44 -6.15
C SER A 68 27.55 -14.74 -6.97
N CYS A 69 27.97 -13.79 -7.80
CA CYS A 69 29.25 -13.91 -8.50
C CYS A 69 30.35 -13.42 -7.55
N GLU A 70 30.88 -14.30 -6.71
CA GLU A 70 32.07 -14.03 -5.89
C GLU A 70 33.31 -14.55 -6.64
N GLY A 71 33.93 -13.71 -7.47
CA GLY A 71 35.22 -14.02 -8.09
C GLY A 71 35.61 -13.13 -9.27
N ASP A 72 36.92 -13.02 -9.53
CA ASP A 72 37.57 -12.24 -10.61
C ASP A 72 37.23 -12.72 -12.05
N SER A 73 36.32 -13.68 -12.21
CA SER A 73 35.99 -14.34 -13.48
C SER A 73 34.56 -14.10 -13.96
N CYS A 74 33.88 -13.04 -13.50
CA CYS A 74 32.52 -12.75 -13.92
C CYS A 74 32.50 -11.96 -15.23
N THR A 75 31.83 -12.46 -16.28
CA THR A 75 31.75 -11.78 -17.57
C THR A 75 30.84 -10.53 -17.51
N PRO A 76 31.09 -9.47 -18.31
CA PRO A 76 30.29 -8.23 -18.26
C PRO A 76 28.80 -8.45 -18.55
N SER A 77 28.44 -9.50 -19.30
CA SER A 77 27.05 -9.93 -19.52
C SER A 77 26.37 -10.47 -18.24
N GLU A 78 27.12 -11.15 -17.37
CA GLU A 78 26.63 -11.67 -16.08
C GLU A 78 26.37 -10.53 -15.09
N HIS A 79 27.25 -9.52 -15.06
CA HIS A 79 27.07 -8.29 -14.27
C HIS A 79 25.83 -7.50 -14.70
N LEU A 80 25.60 -7.33 -16.01
CA LEU A 80 24.43 -6.63 -16.53
C LEU A 80 23.12 -7.37 -16.19
N ARG A 81 23.13 -8.70 -16.29
CA ARG A 81 22.02 -9.56 -15.90
C ARG A 81 21.77 -9.48 -14.39
N HIS A 82 22.82 -9.34 -13.60
CA HIS A 82 22.73 -9.08 -12.17
C HIS A 82 22.08 -7.73 -11.86
N GLN A 83 22.58 -6.63 -12.42
CA GLN A 83 22.00 -5.30 -12.22
C GLN A 83 20.51 -5.25 -12.60
N LYS A 84 20.15 -5.83 -13.74
CA LYS A 84 18.76 -5.89 -14.24
C LYS A 84 17.83 -6.65 -13.27
N SER A 85 18.34 -7.70 -12.65
CA SER A 85 17.63 -8.50 -11.65
C SER A 85 17.45 -7.75 -10.32
N ILE A 86 18.45 -6.97 -9.88
CA ILE A 86 18.33 -6.11 -8.68
C ILE A 86 17.29 -5.01 -8.89
N ILE A 87 17.37 -4.28 -10.01
CA ILE A 87 16.46 -3.17 -10.31
C ILE A 87 15.01 -3.65 -10.43
N LYS A 88 14.80 -4.87 -10.95
CA LYS A 88 13.46 -5.48 -11.04
C LYS A 88 12.88 -5.78 -9.65
N SER A 89 13.70 -6.28 -8.72
CA SER A 89 13.30 -6.54 -7.33
C SER A 89 13.02 -5.26 -6.56
N GLN A 90 13.88 -4.24 -6.68
CA GLN A 90 13.69 -2.96 -5.99
C GLN A 90 12.39 -2.25 -6.37
N ARG A 91 12.03 -2.25 -7.66
CA ARG A 91 10.75 -1.68 -8.13
C ARG A 91 9.54 -2.39 -7.53
N ASN A 92 9.63 -3.71 -7.39
CA ASN A 92 8.58 -4.52 -6.79
C ASN A 92 8.47 -4.31 -5.27
N ALA A 93 9.61 -4.19 -4.57
CA ALA A 93 9.64 -3.87 -3.14
C ALA A 93 9.07 -2.47 -2.85
N LEU A 94 9.39 -1.47 -3.69
CA LEU A 94 8.81 -0.13 -3.60
C LEU A 94 7.29 -0.15 -3.80
N LEU A 95 6.77 -0.98 -4.72
CA LEU A 95 5.34 -1.12 -4.97
C LEU A 95 4.61 -1.75 -3.76
N ILE A 96 5.24 -2.74 -3.12
CA ILE A 96 4.67 -3.35 -1.90
C ILE A 96 4.70 -2.35 -0.74
N ALA A 97 5.82 -1.65 -0.55
CA ALA A 97 5.95 -0.64 0.49
C ALA A 97 4.91 0.48 0.33
N SER A 98 4.69 0.97 -0.90
CA SER A 98 3.69 2.00 -1.15
C SER A 98 2.26 1.52 -0.88
N ALA A 99 1.91 0.29 -1.29
CA ALA A 99 0.61 -0.30 -0.98
C ALA A 99 0.37 -0.40 0.55
N LEU A 100 1.37 -0.89 1.31
CA LEU A 100 1.25 -0.98 2.77
C LEU A 100 1.12 0.40 3.43
N ILE A 101 1.86 1.41 2.95
CA ILE A 101 1.76 2.78 3.45
C ILE A 101 0.38 3.37 3.16
N PHE A 102 -0.16 3.19 1.94
CA PHE A 102 -1.49 3.70 1.61
C PHE A 102 -2.59 3.04 2.44
N TYR A 103 -2.51 1.73 2.66
CA TYR A 103 -3.40 1.03 3.58
C TYR A 103 -3.35 1.60 5.02
N LEU A 104 -2.15 1.83 5.55
CA LEU A 104 -1.94 2.44 6.86
C LEU A 104 -2.52 3.86 6.95
N LEU A 105 -2.34 4.66 5.90
CA LEU A 105 -2.90 6.01 5.81
C LEU A 105 -4.42 5.98 5.78
N LEU A 106 -5.03 5.11 4.96
CA LEU A 106 -6.48 4.93 4.93
C LEU A 106 -7.04 4.53 6.29
N TYR A 107 -6.41 3.57 6.95
CA TYR A 107 -6.81 3.13 8.29
C TYR A 107 -6.75 4.28 9.29
N SER A 108 -5.64 5.02 9.31
CA SER A 108 -5.41 6.13 10.23
C SER A 108 -6.38 7.29 10.00
N ILE A 109 -6.58 7.70 8.74
CA ILE A 109 -7.50 8.78 8.37
C ILE A 109 -8.94 8.38 8.71
N THR A 110 -9.35 7.16 8.37
CA THR A 110 -10.71 6.69 8.68
C THR A 110 -10.97 6.71 10.19
N ASN A 111 -10.02 6.22 10.99
CA ASN A 111 -10.15 6.23 12.45
C ASN A 111 -10.17 7.65 13.02
N LEU A 112 -9.34 8.56 12.47
CA LEU A 112 -9.31 9.96 12.86
C LEU A 112 -10.64 10.66 12.58
N VAL A 113 -11.21 10.46 11.38
CA VAL A 113 -12.51 11.06 11.00
C VAL A 113 -13.63 10.54 11.90
N VAL A 114 -13.68 9.23 12.19
CA VAL A 114 -14.65 8.67 13.15
C VAL A 114 -14.51 9.30 14.53
N ARG A 115 -13.27 9.53 14.99
CA ARG A 115 -13.01 10.14 16.29
C ARG A 115 -13.46 11.61 16.32
N ILE A 116 -13.21 12.37 15.25
CA ILE A 116 -13.67 13.76 15.09
C ILE A 116 -15.20 13.82 15.15
N GLU A 117 -15.89 12.93 14.45
CA GLU A 117 -17.36 12.86 14.45
C GLU A 117 -17.92 12.60 15.87
N GLN A 118 -17.32 11.65 16.59
CA GLN A 118 -17.70 11.36 17.99
C GLN A 118 -17.46 12.56 18.92
N LEU A 119 -16.37 13.29 18.71
CA LEU A 119 -16.04 14.51 19.46
C LEU A 119 -17.05 15.62 19.18
N ASN A 120 -17.38 15.88 17.92
CA ASN A 120 -18.38 16.87 17.53
C ASN A 120 -19.76 16.58 18.15
N GLN A 121 -20.21 15.32 18.11
CA GLN A 121 -21.47 14.93 18.75
C GLN A 121 -21.49 15.10 20.27
N ARG A 122 -20.33 15.04 20.93
CA ARG A 122 -20.22 15.34 22.37
C ARG A 122 -20.28 16.84 22.63
N VAL A 123 -19.61 17.64 21.80
CA VAL A 123 -19.64 19.11 21.88
C VAL A 123 -21.06 19.63 21.64
N GLU A 124 -21.77 19.13 20.63
CA GLU A 124 -23.18 19.52 20.39
C GLU A 124 -24.10 19.20 21.57
N ARG A 125 -23.91 18.03 22.21
CA ARG A 125 -24.67 17.64 23.40
C ARG A 125 -24.37 18.49 24.63
N LEU A 126 -23.16 19.03 24.75
CA LEU A 126 -22.77 19.93 25.84
C LEU A 126 -23.21 21.38 25.60
N LYS A 127 -23.44 21.76 24.33
CA LYS A 127 -23.88 23.10 23.93
C LYS A 127 -25.40 23.26 24.01
N ARG A 128 -26.15 22.16 24.02
CA ARG A 128 -27.60 22.12 24.24
C ARG A 128 -27.89 22.03 25.73
#